data_AF-A0A1V5FJ87-F1
#
_entry.id   AF-A0A1V5FJ87-F1
#
_cell.length_a   1.000
_cell.length_b   1.000
_cell.length_c   1.000
_cell.angle_alpha   90.00
_cell.angle_beta   90.00
_cell.angle_gamma   90.00
#
_symmetry.space_group_name_H-M   'P 1'
#
loop_
_entity.id
_entity.type
_entity.pdbx_description
1 polymer ?
#
loop_
_entity_poly.entity_id
_entity_poly.type
_entity_poly.pdbx_seq_one_letter_code
_entity_poly.pdbx_strand_id
1 'polypeptide(L)'
;MATEKGKSSSVRNAEAILNHVQEYLAIRFDHAGRINPPIRTVKEDLLYHELANVRHSLLGEKIYGPIRQVVADVLLGDDRKKREGILSRNDQNSIQVEIVSHCQDERSEATRGQIKIHDLKTFYASINPALSDFMDLVETWIWWDLPDAVELARFELKLGVLQMIRQGRFTPEMRKRYAQHIQTQAGGAEEQGPMSNEDIVRYEVDELKSIRERWAYRRASERGYMYVLKRDEVPPPDQKELIHQIADKIREYDQVEMLSEVNPEMRQRYAREMHLTPDKIERKHVLEHLQAELLEIEREMLRAADHERELGAPYNYKERQLVQMDRMLPTAQQMIDGGRATGPMEGEAKLPAEAGQPA
;
A
#
# COMPACT_ATOMS: atom_id res chain seq x y z
N MET A 1 -11.65 21.97 -27.52
CA MET A 1 -10.26 21.45 -27.42
C MET A 1 -9.64 21.52 -26.01
N ALA A 2 -10.11 22.38 -25.08
CA ALA A 2 -9.63 22.36 -23.68
C ALA A 2 -10.24 21.24 -22.80
N THR A 3 -11.30 20.58 -23.27
CA THR A 3 -12.10 19.60 -22.50
C THR A 3 -11.53 18.19 -22.47
N GLU A 4 -10.78 17.75 -23.50
CA GLU A 4 -10.19 16.40 -23.52
C GLU A 4 -8.91 16.29 -22.68
N LYS A 5 -8.07 17.34 -22.66
CA LYS A 5 -6.87 17.38 -21.80
C LYS A 5 -7.22 17.44 -20.31
N GLY A 6 -8.30 18.13 -19.94
CA GLY A 6 -8.80 18.20 -18.56
C GLY A 6 -9.31 16.85 -18.06
N LYS A 7 -10.10 16.13 -18.88
CA LYS A 7 -10.57 14.78 -18.54
C LYS A 7 -9.42 13.79 -18.34
N SER A 8 -8.38 13.88 -19.16
CA SER A 8 -7.19 13.04 -19.02
C SER A 8 -6.43 13.29 -17.70
N SER A 9 -6.32 14.56 -17.25
CA SER A 9 -5.67 14.86 -15.96
C SER A 9 -6.50 14.41 -14.76
N SER A 10 -7.83 14.58 -14.80
CA SER A 10 -8.70 14.19 -13.68
C SER A 10 -8.74 12.68 -13.50
N VAL A 11 -8.75 11.90 -14.59
CA VAL A 11 -8.64 10.45 -14.54
C VAL A 11 -7.31 10.03 -13.92
N ARG A 12 -6.19 10.62 -14.35
CA ARG A 12 -4.88 10.32 -13.75
C ARG A 12 -4.85 10.62 -12.25
N ASN A 13 -5.46 11.72 -11.83
CA ASN A 13 -5.54 12.11 -10.42
C ASN A 13 -6.39 11.13 -9.60
N ALA A 14 -7.52 10.68 -10.16
CA ALA A 14 -8.35 9.66 -9.54
C ALA A 14 -7.59 8.33 -9.40
N GLU A 15 -6.92 7.87 -10.45
CA GLU A 15 -6.12 6.63 -10.42
C GLU A 15 -4.96 6.70 -9.40
N ALA A 16 -4.31 7.87 -9.26
CA ALA A 16 -3.27 8.05 -8.25
C ALA A 16 -3.80 7.82 -6.82
N ILE A 17 -5.01 8.30 -6.51
CA ILE A 17 -5.67 8.05 -5.22
C ILE A 17 -6.09 6.58 -5.10
N LEU A 18 -6.71 6.02 -6.15
CA LEU A 18 -7.22 4.66 -6.16
C LEU A 18 -6.13 3.61 -5.96
N ASN A 19 -4.93 3.82 -6.49
CA ASN A 19 -3.80 2.90 -6.28
C ASN A 19 -3.51 2.69 -4.79
N HIS A 20 -3.52 3.76 -4.00
CA HIS A 20 -3.30 3.68 -2.55
C HIS A 20 -4.50 3.07 -1.82
N VAL A 21 -5.74 3.43 -2.20
CA VAL A 21 -6.96 2.81 -1.64
C VAL A 21 -7.00 1.31 -1.90
N GLN A 22 -6.66 0.89 -3.12
CA GLN A 22 -6.58 -0.51 -3.53
C GLN A 22 -5.57 -1.27 -2.67
N GLU A 23 -4.38 -0.70 -2.44
CA GLU A 23 -3.38 -1.37 -1.61
C GLU A 23 -3.85 -1.54 -0.17
N TYR A 24 -4.45 -0.50 0.44
CA TYR A 24 -4.98 -0.60 1.79
C TYR A 24 -6.09 -1.64 1.90
N LEU A 25 -7.04 -1.62 0.97
CA LEU A 25 -8.12 -2.59 0.92
C LEU A 25 -7.57 -4.00 0.74
N ALA A 26 -6.66 -4.23 -0.21
CA ALA A 26 -6.08 -5.55 -0.44
C ALA A 26 -5.45 -6.12 0.84
N ILE A 27 -4.68 -5.32 1.59
CA ILE A 27 -4.08 -5.72 2.87
C ILE A 27 -5.16 -6.07 3.91
N ARG A 28 -6.22 -5.26 4.01
CA ARG A 28 -7.33 -5.50 4.94
C ARG A 28 -8.12 -6.75 4.56
N PHE A 29 -8.37 -6.98 3.28
CA PHE A 29 -8.99 -8.21 2.78
C PHE A 29 -8.12 -9.43 3.07
N ASP A 30 -6.80 -9.35 2.91
CA ASP A 30 -5.89 -10.44 3.28
C ASP A 30 -5.94 -10.73 4.78
N HIS A 31 -6.02 -9.68 5.61
CA HIS A 31 -6.20 -9.83 7.04
C HIS A 31 -7.55 -10.46 7.39
N ALA A 32 -8.65 -9.96 6.83
CA ALA A 32 -9.99 -10.49 7.05
C ALA A 32 -10.13 -11.93 6.56
N GLY A 33 -9.55 -12.26 5.40
CA GLY A 33 -9.51 -13.61 4.86
C GLY A 33 -8.67 -14.60 5.68
N ARG A 34 -7.74 -14.13 6.53
CA ARG A 34 -7.08 -14.99 7.53
C ARG A 34 -7.96 -15.28 8.73
N ILE A 35 -8.79 -14.32 9.14
CA ILE A 35 -9.72 -14.46 10.27
C ILE A 35 -10.95 -15.27 9.86
N ASN A 36 -11.48 -15.02 8.66
CA ASN A 36 -12.70 -15.60 8.11
C ASN A 36 -12.44 -16.07 6.67
N PRO A 37 -11.95 -17.31 6.47
CA PRO A 37 -11.52 -17.84 5.17
C PRO A 37 -12.52 -17.73 4.01
N PRO A 38 -13.85 -17.90 4.20
CA PRO A 38 -14.85 -17.66 3.15
C PRO A 38 -14.72 -16.32 2.42
N ILE A 39 -14.26 -15.26 3.10
CA ILE A 39 -14.07 -13.92 2.50
C ILE A 39 -13.07 -13.96 1.34
N ARG A 40 -12.08 -14.86 1.37
CA ARG A 40 -11.08 -14.98 0.31
C ARG A 40 -11.71 -15.26 -1.06
N THR A 41 -12.84 -15.97 -1.08
CA THR A 41 -13.52 -16.36 -2.32
C THR A 41 -14.19 -15.20 -3.05
N VAL A 42 -14.60 -14.17 -2.31
CA VAL A 42 -15.31 -12.99 -2.83
C VAL A 42 -14.41 -11.74 -2.89
N LYS A 43 -13.15 -11.85 -2.43
CA LYS A 43 -12.22 -10.74 -2.29
C LYS A 43 -12.05 -9.93 -3.58
N GLU A 44 -11.74 -10.60 -4.70
CA GLU A 44 -11.40 -9.92 -5.96
C GLU A 44 -12.61 -9.17 -6.55
N ASP A 45 -13.79 -9.78 -6.53
CA ASP A 45 -15.03 -9.16 -7.01
C ASP A 45 -15.44 -7.97 -6.13
N LEU A 46 -15.36 -8.13 -4.81
CA LEU A 46 -15.65 -7.05 -3.86
C LEU A 46 -14.68 -5.89 -4.02
N LEU A 47 -13.38 -6.17 -4.11
CA LEU A 47 -12.36 -5.15 -4.32
C LEU A 47 -12.62 -4.39 -5.63
N TYR A 48 -12.94 -5.08 -6.72
CA TYR A 48 -13.26 -4.45 -8.00
C TYR A 48 -14.46 -3.51 -7.89
N HIS A 49 -15.58 -3.99 -7.32
CA HIS A 49 -16.81 -3.23 -7.21
C HIS A 49 -16.64 -1.98 -6.33
N GLU A 50 -15.99 -2.13 -5.18
CA GLU A 50 -15.74 -1.02 -4.26
C GLU A 50 -14.79 0.02 -4.86
N LEU A 51 -13.73 -0.40 -5.55
CA LEU A 51 -12.84 0.53 -6.25
C LEU A 51 -13.54 1.24 -7.41
N ALA A 52 -14.47 0.57 -8.11
CA ALA A 52 -15.28 1.19 -9.14
C ALA A 52 -16.21 2.28 -8.57
N ASN A 53 -16.80 2.05 -7.40
CA ASN A 53 -17.61 3.04 -6.70
C ASN A 53 -16.77 4.25 -6.28
N VAL A 54 -15.61 4.02 -5.65
CA VAL A 54 -14.70 5.09 -5.27
C VAL A 54 -14.24 5.88 -6.50
N ARG A 55 -13.92 5.20 -7.61
CA ARG A 55 -13.57 5.85 -8.88
C ARG A 55 -14.70 6.74 -9.38
N HIS A 56 -15.94 6.26 -9.33
CA HIS A 56 -17.10 7.05 -9.73
C HIS A 56 -17.22 8.33 -8.91
N SER A 57 -17.13 8.24 -7.58
CA SER A 57 -17.18 9.42 -6.69
C SER A 57 -16.00 10.38 -6.91
N LEU A 58 -14.80 9.87 -7.15
CA LEU A 58 -13.61 10.69 -7.43
C LEU A 58 -13.71 11.46 -8.75
N LEU A 59 -14.37 10.88 -9.76
CA LEU A 59 -14.64 11.52 -11.05
C LEU A 59 -15.91 12.36 -11.05
N GLY A 60 -16.69 12.31 -9.98
CA GLY A 60 -17.85 13.16 -9.75
C GLY A 60 -17.48 14.65 -9.71
N GLU A 61 -18.45 15.50 -10.02
CA GLU A 61 -18.29 16.95 -9.97
C GLU A 61 -18.91 17.51 -8.69
N LYS A 62 -18.16 18.37 -8.00
CA LYS A 62 -18.66 19.14 -6.86
C LYS A 62 -18.75 20.62 -7.21
N ILE A 63 -19.83 21.26 -6.75
CA ILE A 63 -20.14 22.66 -7.06
C ILE A 63 -19.55 23.56 -5.96
N TYR A 64 -18.69 24.49 -6.35
CA TYR A 64 -18.13 25.54 -5.50
C TYR A 64 -18.53 26.91 -6.05
N GLY A 65 -19.68 27.43 -5.59
CA GLY A 65 -20.26 28.66 -6.13
C GLY A 65 -20.65 28.48 -7.60
N PRO A 66 -20.18 29.32 -8.54
CA PRO A 66 -20.49 29.18 -9.96
C PRO A 66 -19.62 28.13 -10.70
N ILE A 67 -18.63 27.54 -10.01
CA ILE A 67 -17.63 26.65 -10.64
C ILE A 67 -17.91 25.20 -10.27
N ARG A 68 -17.92 24.31 -11.26
CA ARG A 68 -17.92 22.85 -11.07
C ARG A 68 -16.48 22.35 -11.15
N GLN A 69 -16.08 21.55 -10.18
CA GLN A 69 -14.73 20.98 -10.11
C GLN A 69 -14.82 19.48 -9.86
N VAL A 70 -13.98 18.70 -10.53
CA VAL A 70 -13.91 17.25 -10.31
C VAL A 70 -13.32 16.98 -8.93
N VAL A 71 -13.90 16.03 -8.18
CA VAL A 71 -13.51 15.74 -6.80
C VAL A 71 -12.02 15.37 -6.69
N ALA A 72 -11.52 14.50 -7.57
CA ALA A 72 -10.10 14.11 -7.58
C ALA A 72 -9.14 15.30 -7.78
N ASP A 73 -9.52 16.26 -8.63
CA ASP A 73 -8.70 17.46 -8.88
C ASP A 73 -8.67 18.38 -7.67
N VAL A 74 -9.79 18.49 -6.96
CA VAL A 74 -9.86 19.26 -5.71
C VAL A 74 -9.05 18.58 -4.61
N LEU A 75 -9.17 17.25 -4.48
CA LEU A 75 -8.46 16.46 -3.50
C LEU A 75 -6.94 16.49 -3.69
N LEU A 76 -6.44 16.44 -4.93
CA LEU A 76 -5.00 16.56 -5.20
C LEU A 76 -4.51 18.00 -5.36
N GLY A 77 -5.40 18.97 -5.52
CA GLY A 77 -5.07 20.38 -5.60
C GLY A 77 -4.53 20.95 -4.28
N ASP A 78 -4.14 22.22 -4.29
CA ASP A 78 -3.51 22.89 -3.15
C ASP A 78 -4.49 23.67 -2.24
N ASP A 79 -5.76 23.84 -2.64
CA ASP A 79 -6.80 24.47 -1.80
C ASP A 79 -7.22 23.59 -0.62
N ARG A 80 -6.56 23.84 0.53
CA ARG A 80 -6.79 23.10 1.77
C ARG A 80 -8.23 23.15 2.26
N LYS A 81 -8.90 24.31 2.15
CA LYS A 81 -10.27 24.46 2.67
C LYS A 81 -11.24 23.61 1.86
N LYS A 82 -11.07 23.57 0.53
CA LYS A 82 -11.91 22.70 -0.31
C LYS A 82 -11.66 21.22 -0.05
N ARG A 83 -10.39 20.81 0.11
CA ARG A 83 -10.04 19.43 0.49
C ARG A 83 -10.66 19.02 1.81
N GLU A 84 -10.45 19.82 2.86
CA GLU A 84 -11.02 19.58 4.18
C GLU A 84 -12.55 19.60 4.14
N GLY A 85 -13.16 20.40 3.26
CA GLY A 85 -14.60 20.38 2.99
C GLY A 85 -15.06 19.03 2.46
N ILE A 86 -14.45 18.52 1.38
CA ILE A 86 -14.76 17.19 0.80
C ILE A 86 -14.56 16.08 1.82
N LEU A 87 -13.48 16.14 2.59
CA LEU A 87 -13.13 15.16 3.62
C LEU A 87 -13.75 15.50 4.99
N SER A 88 -14.70 16.43 5.07
CA SER A 88 -15.39 16.75 6.32
C SER A 88 -16.48 15.72 6.58
N ARG A 89 -16.79 15.40 7.84
CA ARG A 89 -17.83 14.42 8.19
C ARG A 89 -19.19 14.68 7.52
N ASN A 90 -19.55 15.95 7.27
CA ASN A 90 -20.83 16.30 6.67
C ASN A 90 -20.89 15.99 5.17
N ASP A 91 -19.82 16.31 4.42
CA ASP A 91 -19.74 16.01 2.99
C ASP A 91 -19.25 14.58 2.73
N GLN A 92 -18.54 13.99 3.68
CA GLN A 92 -18.23 12.56 3.72
C GLN A 92 -19.49 11.72 3.82
N ASN A 93 -20.56 12.20 4.49
CA ASN A 93 -21.86 11.53 4.43
C ASN A 93 -22.50 11.62 3.04
N SER A 94 -22.25 12.69 2.26
CA SER A 94 -22.72 12.79 0.87
C SER A 94 -21.95 11.86 -0.06
N ILE A 95 -20.62 11.80 0.11
CA ILE A 95 -19.76 10.84 -0.62
C ILE A 95 -20.08 9.41 -0.17
N GLN A 96 -20.34 9.20 1.12
CA GLN A 96 -20.79 7.92 1.64
C GLN A 96 -22.17 7.59 1.09
N VAL A 97 -23.12 8.51 0.96
CA VAL A 97 -24.42 8.24 0.32
C VAL A 97 -24.29 8.03 -1.20
N GLU A 98 -23.24 8.52 -1.84
CA GLU A 98 -22.93 8.24 -3.25
C GLU A 98 -22.18 6.90 -3.45
N ILE A 99 -21.32 6.50 -2.50
CA ILE A 99 -20.60 5.22 -2.48
C ILE A 99 -21.53 4.08 -1.99
N VAL A 100 -22.26 4.34 -0.91
CA VAL A 100 -23.38 3.56 -0.38
C VAL A 100 -24.58 3.86 -1.24
N SER A 101 -24.59 3.22 -2.41
CA SER A 101 -25.70 3.10 -3.34
C SER A 101 -27.06 3.64 -2.83
N HIS A 102 -27.63 4.58 -3.58
CA HIS A 102 -28.92 5.24 -3.34
C HIS A 102 -30.00 4.35 -2.69
N CYS A 103 -30.04 4.32 -1.37
CA CYS A 103 -31.17 3.84 -0.58
C CYS A 103 -32.16 5.00 -0.35
N GLN A 104 -32.76 5.54 -1.42
CA GLN A 104 -33.96 6.37 -1.33
C GLN A 104 -34.48 6.69 -2.74
N ASP A 105 -35.44 5.88 -3.19
CA ASP A 105 -36.63 6.27 -3.96
C ASP A 105 -37.02 5.13 -4.90
N GLU A 106 -37.80 4.18 -4.38
CA GLU A 106 -38.89 3.52 -5.10
C GLU A 106 -39.63 2.59 -4.14
N ARG A 107 -40.66 3.13 -3.48
CA ARG A 107 -41.74 2.32 -2.91
C ARG A 107 -42.58 1.74 -4.06
N SER A 108 -42.01 0.79 -4.81
CA SER A 108 -42.76 -0.03 -5.76
C SER A 108 -43.17 -1.34 -5.07
N GLU A 109 -44.45 -1.67 -5.17
CA GLU A 109 -45.11 -2.79 -4.52
C GLU A 109 -44.35 -4.11 -4.71
N ALA A 110 -43.96 -4.76 -3.61
CA ALA A 110 -43.27 -6.04 -3.67
C ALA A 110 -44.24 -7.15 -4.07
N THR A 111 -44.16 -7.62 -5.32
CA THR A 111 -44.78 -8.86 -5.75
C THR A 111 -44.01 -10.04 -5.12
N ARG A 112 -44.73 -10.94 -4.41
CA ARG A 112 -44.15 -12.11 -3.76
C ARG A 112 -43.30 -12.93 -4.74
N GLY A 113 -42.01 -13.09 -4.46
CA GLY A 113 -41.11 -14.00 -5.17
C GLY A 113 -39.93 -13.36 -5.91
N GLN A 114 -39.83 -12.03 -5.98
CA GLN A 114 -38.68 -11.36 -6.59
C GLN A 114 -37.66 -10.91 -5.53
N ILE A 115 -36.40 -11.32 -5.69
CA ILE A 115 -35.28 -10.75 -4.95
C ILE A 115 -35.07 -9.33 -5.49
N LYS A 116 -35.27 -8.35 -4.62
CA LYS A 116 -35.13 -6.93 -4.91
C LYS A 116 -33.66 -6.53 -4.73
N ILE A 117 -32.89 -6.63 -5.82
CA ILE A 117 -31.49 -6.21 -5.87
C ILE A 117 -31.47 -4.77 -6.38
N HIS A 118 -31.06 -3.82 -5.53
CA HIS A 118 -31.05 -2.38 -5.83
C HIS A 118 -29.66 -1.76 -5.74
N ASP A 119 -28.73 -2.47 -5.09
CA ASP A 119 -27.36 -2.05 -4.84
C ASP A 119 -26.43 -3.26 -4.63
N LEU A 120 -25.12 -3.02 -4.51
CA LEU A 120 -24.15 -4.09 -4.25
C LEU A 120 -24.42 -4.78 -2.92
N LYS A 121 -24.84 -4.05 -1.89
CA LYS A 121 -25.13 -4.60 -0.58
C LYS A 121 -26.26 -5.63 -0.63
N THR A 122 -27.39 -5.28 -1.24
CA THR A 122 -28.54 -6.16 -1.46
C THR A 122 -28.22 -7.30 -2.42
N PHE A 123 -27.36 -7.07 -3.42
CA PHE A 123 -26.83 -8.13 -4.28
C PHE A 123 -26.07 -9.18 -3.46
N TYR A 124 -25.04 -8.79 -2.72
CA TYR A 124 -24.24 -9.71 -1.91
C TYR A 124 -25.03 -10.33 -0.76
N ALA A 125 -25.92 -9.56 -0.12
CA ALA A 125 -26.82 -10.08 0.92
C ALA A 125 -27.78 -11.16 0.39
N SER A 126 -28.19 -11.07 -0.88
CA SER A 126 -29.05 -12.08 -1.51
C SER A 126 -28.31 -13.40 -1.75
N ILE A 127 -26.99 -13.37 -1.91
CA ILE A 127 -26.13 -14.55 -2.03
C ILE A 127 -25.80 -15.11 -0.65
N ASN A 128 -25.33 -14.25 0.26
CA ASN A 128 -25.01 -14.59 1.64
C ASN A 128 -25.29 -13.38 2.55
N PRO A 129 -26.28 -13.46 3.45
CA PRO A 129 -26.62 -12.36 4.36
C PRO A 129 -25.44 -11.85 5.19
N ALA A 130 -24.47 -12.71 5.54
CA ALA A 130 -23.29 -12.31 6.31
C ALA A 130 -22.34 -11.38 5.54
N LEU A 131 -22.44 -11.32 4.21
CA LEU A 131 -21.67 -10.37 3.40
C LEU A 131 -22.17 -8.94 3.54
N SER A 132 -23.44 -8.73 3.94
CA SER A 132 -23.98 -7.38 4.17
C SER A 132 -23.17 -6.62 5.22
N ASP A 133 -22.93 -7.24 6.37
CA ASP A 133 -22.18 -6.60 7.46
C ASP A 133 -20.70 -6.42 7.08
N PHE A 134 -20.18 -7.31 6.22
CA PHE A 134 -18.83 -7.20 5.71
C PHE A 134 -18.68 -6.06 4.69
N MET A 135 -19.69 -5.81 3.86
CA MET A 135 -19.73 -4.63 2.98
C MET A 135 -19.66 -3.34 3.79
N ASP A 136 -20.46 -3.22 4.85
CA ASP A 136 -20.43 -2.05 5.75
C ASP A 136 -19.03 -1.84 6.37
N LEU A 137 -18.35 -2.93 6.68
CA LEU A 137 -16.98 -2.90 7.19
C LEU A 137 -15.98 -2.44 6.12
N VAL A 138 -16.12 -2.89 4.87
CA VAL A 138 -15.27 -2.47 3.75
C VAL A 138 -15.47 -0.99 3.43
N GLU A 139 -16.70 -0.51 3.37
CA GLU A 139 -17.02 0.91 3.20
C GLU A 139 -16.40 1.77 4.32
N THR A 140 -16.46 1.28 5.56
CA THR A 140 -15.82 1.92 6.72
C THR A 140 -14.30 1.99 6.56
N TRP A 141 -13.67 0.94 6.03
CA TRP A 141 -12.24 0.94 5.75
C TRP A 141 -11.86 1.97 4.69
N ILE A 142 -12.61 2.04 3.58
CA ILE A 142 -12.41 3.06 2.54
C ILE A 142 -12.47 4.45 3.17
N TRP A 143 -13.45 4.67 4.05
CA TRP A 143 -13.60 5.95 4.74
C TRP A 143 -12.40 6.31 5.63
N TRP A 144 -11.84 5.34 6.36
CA TRP A 144 -10.63 5.56 7.16
C TRP A 144 -9.39 5.81 6.30
N ASP A 145 -9.32 5.14 5.15
CA ASP A 145 -8.10 5.05 4.35
C ASP A 145 -8.03 6.13 3.24
N LEU A 146 -9.17 6.66 2.79
CA LEU A 146 -9.23 7.66 1.71
C LEU A 146 -8.45 8.96 2.01
N PRO A 147 -8.55 9.59 3.20
CA PRO A 147 -7.75 10.78 3.51
C PRO A 147 -6.24 10.52 3.49
N ASP A 148 -5.83 9.29 3.86
CA ASP A 148 -4.44 8.86 3.82
C ASP A 148 -4.01 8.60 2.36
N ALA A 149 -4.81 7.91 1.56
CA ALA A 149 -4.54 7.71 0.14
C ALA A 149 -4.37 9.05 -0.62
N VAL A 150 -5.22 10.04 -0.33
CA VAL A 150 -5.12 11.38 -0.92
C VAL A 150 -3.80 12.07 -0.56
N GLU A 151 -3.38 12.01 0.71
CA GLU A 151 -2.15 12.69 1.14
C GLU A 151 -0.89 12.02 0.59
N LEU A 152 -0.89 10.69 0.40
CA LEU A 152 0.21 10.01 -0.31
C LEU A 152 0.25 10.37 -1.78
N ALA A 153 -0.89 10.32 -2.47
CA ALA A 153 -0.97 10.70 -3.88
C ALA A 153 -0.51 12.16 -4.09
N ARG A 154 -0.86 13.07 -3.17
CA ARG A 154 -0.34 14.45 -3.17
C ARG A 154 1.17 14.50 -2.94
N PHE A 155 1.68 13.74 -1.99
CA PHE A 155 3.12 13.68 -1.70
C PHE A 155 3.91 13.23 -2.94
N GLU A 156 3.47 12.16 -3.61
CA GLU A 156 4.07 11.65 -4.84
C GLU A 156 3.97 12.65 -5.99
N LEU A 157 2.84 13.33 -6.15
CA LEU A 157 2.65 14.35 -7.17
C LEU A 157 3.65 15.52 -6.99
N LYS A 158 3.85 15.98 -5.75
CA LYS A 158 4.80 17.05 -5.42
C LYS A 158 6.25 16.60 -5.63
N LEU A 159 6.59 15.37 -5.27
CA LEU A 159 7.89 14.78 -5.63
C LEU A 159 8.10 14.73 -7.15
N GLY A 160 7.07 14.37 -7.91
CA GLY A 160 7.11 14.40 -9.38
C GLY A 160 7.39 15.79 -9.94
N VAL A 161 6.82 16.85 -9.35
CA VAL A 161 7.13 18.24 -9.69
C VAL A 161 8.60 18.56 -9.47
N LEU A 162 9.15 18.21 -8.30
CA LEU A 162 10.56 18.41 -8.00
C LEU A 162 11.47 17.67 -8.99
N GLN A 163 11.13 16.41 -9.33
CA GLN A 163 11.87 15.64 -10.33
C GLN A 163 11.84 16.31 -11.72
N MET A 164 10.69 16.85 -12.15
CA MET A 164 10.61 17.58 -13.43
C MET A 164 11.50 18.84 -13.45
N ILE A 165 11.58 19.56 -12.32
CA ILE A 165 12.47 20.72 -12.19
C ILE A 165 13.93 20.27 -12.28
N ARG A 166 14.31 19.21 -11.57
CA ARG A 166 15.68 18.63 -11.61
C ARG A 166 16.10 18.18 -13.00
N GLN A 167 15.16 17.62 -13.78
CA GLN A 167 15.40 17.15 -15.14
C GLN A 167 15.35 18.27 -16.19
N GLY A 168 15.11 19.52 -15.81
CA GLY A 168 14.98 20.65 -16.74
C GLY A 168 13.73 20.58 -17.63
N ARG A 169 12.74 19.74 -17.28
CA ARG A 169 11.49 19.55 -18.05
C ARG A 169 10.38 20.52 -17.63
N PHE A 170 10.67 21.45 -16.73
CA PHE A 170 9.71 22.39 -16.19
C PHE A 170 9.52 23.61 -17.11
N THR A 171 8.40 23.62 -17.84
CA THR A 171 8.10 24.61 -18.90
C THR A 171 7.80 26.01 -18.36
N PRO A 172 8.03 27.08 -19.14
CA PRO A 172 7.64 28.45 -18.76
C PRO A 172 6.14 28.61 -18.47
N GLU A 173 5.29 27.88 -19.19
CA GLU A 173 3.84 27.86 -18.97
C GLU A 173 3.49 27.28 -17.60
N MET A 174 4.18 26.23 -17.17
CA MET A 174 4.02 25.66 -15.83
C MET A 174 4.48 26.64 -14.74
N ARG A 175 5.60 27.34 -14.94
CA ARG A 175 6.05 28.40 -14.02
C ARG A 175 5.03 29.52 -13.88
N LYS A 176 4.46 29.98 -15.00
CA LYS A 176 3.43 31.02 -15.00
C LYS A 176 2.19 30.59 -14.22
N ARG A 177 1.74 29.35 -14.40
CA ARG A 177 0.62 28.78 -13.64
C ARG A 177 0.93 28.68 -12.14
N TYR A 178 2.14 28.25 -11.79
CA TYR A 178 2.60 28.20 -10.41
C TYR A 178 2.65 29.57 -9.73
N ALA A 179 3.23 30.56 -10.42
CA ALA A 179 3.30 31.93 -9.93
C ALA A 179 1.90 32.51 -9.70
N GLN A 180 0.98 32.35 -10.66
CA GLN A 180 -0.43 32.76 -10.51
C GLN A 180 -1.11 32.08 -9.32
N HIS A 181 -0.82 30.79 -9.11
CA HIS A 181 -1.43 30.01 -8.04
C HIS A 181 -0.93 30.44 -6.65
N ILE A 182 0.39 30.57 -6.46
CA ILE A 182 0.99 30.99 -5.18
C ILE A 182 0.56 32.43 -4.84
N GLN A 183 0.49 33.32 -5.83
CA GLN A 183 0.02 34.69 -5.65
C GLN A 183 -1.44 34.75 -5.21
N THR A 184 -2.30 33.91 -5.79
CA THR A 184 -3.72 33.79 -5.40
C THR A 184 -3.86 33.30 -3.96
N GLN A 185 -2.97 32.40 -3.50
CA GLN A 185 -2.98 31.90 -2.12
C GLN A 185 -2.43 32.92 -1.11
N ALA A 186 -1.45 33.76 -1.49
CA ALA A 186 -0.84 34.76 -0.63
C ALA A 186 -1.70 36.03 -0.41
N GLY A 187 -2.84 36.15 -1.10
CA GLY A 187 -3.76 37.29 -0.96
C GLY A 187 -3.20 38.64 -1.43
N GLY A 188 -2.07 38.64 -2.14
CA GLY A 188 -1.37 39.83 -2.60
C GLY A 188 -1.69 40.20 -4.04
N ALA A 189 -2.11 41.44 -4.27
CA ALA A 189 -2.38 42.02 -5.59
C ALA A 189 -1.12 42.53 -6.32
N GLU A 190 0.08 42.29 -5.79
CA GLU A 190 1.32 42.76 -6.40
C GLU A 190 1.89 41.69 -7.34
N GLU A 191 2.12 42.07 -8.61
CA GLU A 191 2.90 41.29 -9.58
C GLU A 191 4.32 41.08 -9.05
N GLN A 192 4.51 40.05 -8.24
CA GLN A 192 5.83 39.53 -7.96
C GLN A 192 6.38 39.03 -9.30
N GLY A 193 7.62 39.40 -9.61
CA GLY A 193 8.30 39.07 -10.86
C GLY A 193 8.35 37.56 -11.16
N PRO A 194 9.01 37.14 -12.25
CA PRO A 194 9.05 35.74 -12.64
C PRO A 194 9.62 34.88 -11.50
N MET A 195 8.78 33.98 -10.98
CA MET A 195 9.14 33.09 -9.88
C MET A 195 10.33 32.22 -10.26
N SER A 196 11.35 32.19 -9.39
CA SER A 196 12.54 31.38 -9.63
C SER A 196 12.24 29.89 -9.42
N ASN A 197 13.08 29.01 -9.98
CA ASN A 197 12.98 27.58 -9.69
C ASN A 197 13.20 27.29 -8.20
N GLU A 198 14.05 28.08 -7.53
CA GLU A 198 14.32 27.95 -6.10
C GLU A 198 13.07 28.24 -5.27
N ASP A 199 12.27 29.25 -5.65
CA ASP A 199 11.00 29.56 -4.99
C ASP A 199 9.98 28.43 -5.12
N ILE A 200 9.87 27.83 -6.31
CA ILE A 200 8.95 26.71 -6.57
C ILE A 200 9.41 25.48 -5.79
N VAL A 201 10.71 25.16 -5.80
CA VAL A 201 11.26 24.03 -5.05
C VAL A 201 11.02 24.20 -3.55
N ARG A 202 11.26 25.40 -3.01
CA ARG A 202 11.00 25.71 -1.60
C ARG A 202 9.53 25.54 -1.24
N TYR A 203 8.62 26.08 -2.04
CA TYR A 203 7.18 25.90 -1.85
C TYR A 203 6.78 24.42 -1.80
N GLU A 204 7.26 23.61 -2.75
CA GLU A 204 6.92 22.19 -2.79
C GLU A 204 7.52 21.40 -1.62
N VAL A 205 8.75 21.71 -1.20
CA VAL A 205 9.38 21.08 -0.03
C VAL A 205 8.62 21.43 1.26
N ASP A 206 8.18 22.68 1.42
CA ASP A 206 7.39 23.09 2.58
C ASP A 206 6.02 22.40 2.61
N GLU A 207 5.37 22.23 1.45
CA GLU A 207 4.15 21.44 1.35
C GLU A 207 4.39 19.95 1.67
N LEU A 208 5.48 19.34 1.18
CA LEU A 208 5.85 17.96 1.51
C LEU A 208 6.05 17.76 3.02
N LYS A 209 6.72 18.71 3.70
CA LYS A 209 6.86 18.71 5.16
C LYS A 209 5.50 18.79 5.84
N SER A 210 4.63 19.69 5.38
CA SER A 210 3.28 19.85 5.93
C SER A 210 2.42 18.59 5.78
N ILE A 211 2.52 17.90 4.63
CA ILE A 211 1.86 16.60 4.40
C ILE A 211 2.37 15.56 5.39
N ARG A 212 3.69 15.43 5.54
CA ARG A 212 4.33 14.49 6.47
C ARG A 212 3.94 14.75 7.92
N GLU A 213 3.92 16.00 8.35
CA GLU A 213 3.51 16.37 9.72
C GLU A 213 2.06 16.00 10.00
N ARG A 214 1.15 16.29 9.06
CA ARG A 214 -0.25 15.86 9.17
C ARG A 214 -0.37 14.34 9.21
N TRP A 215 0.40 13.63 8.40
CA TRP A 215 0.46 12.18 8.43
C TRP A 215 0.84 11.66 9.82
N ALA A 216 1.98 12.12 10.34
CA ALA A 216 2.50 11.73 11.65
C ALA A 216 1.49 12.03 12.76
N TYR A 217 0.84 13.20 12.72
CA TYR A 217 -0.21 13.57 13.68
C TYR A 217 -1.40 12.60 13.64
N ARG A 218 -1.87 12.21 12.44
CA ARG A 218 -2.95 11.22 12.31
C ARG A 218 -2.52 9.85 12.84
N ARG A 219 -1.30 9.40 12.56
CA ARG A 219 -0.78 8.12 13.08
C ARG A 219 -0.70 8.12 14.61
N ALA A 220 -0.25 9.22 15.22
CA ALA A 220 -0.14 9.34 16.67
C ALA A 220 -1.51 9.32 17.40
N SER A 221 -2.60 9.67 16.71
CA SER A 221 -3.95 9.69 17.26
C SER A 221 -4.83 8.52 16.77
N GLU A 222 -4.25 7.61 15.97
CA GLU A 222 -4.98 6.48 15.40
C GLU A 222 -5.20 5.38 16.44
N ARG A 223 -6.39 4.78 16.42
CA ARG A 223 -6.75 3.66 17.29
C ARG A 223 -6.34 2.35 16.65
N GLY A 224 -5.94 1.36 17.46
CA GLY A 224 -5.41 0.08 16.98
C GLY A 224 -6.32 -0.69 16.00
N TYR A 225 -7.65 -0.57 16.13
CA TYR A 225 -8.59 -1.22 15.19
C TYR A 225 -8.61 -0.58 13.79
N MET A 226 -8.04 0.62 13.63
CA MET A 226 -7.92 1.31 12.34
C MET A 226 -6.62 0.94 11.62
N TYR A 227 -5.70 0.22 12.28
CA TYR A 227 -4.40 -0.11 11.69
C TYR A 227 -4.56 -0.97 10.43
N VAL A 228 -3.74 -0.67 9.43
CA VAL A 228 -3.56 -1.52 8.25
C VAL A 228 -2.43 -2.49 8.53
N LEU A 229 -2.77 -3.69 9.04
CA LEU A 229 -1.79 -4.70 9.44
C LEU A 229 -1.33 -5.53 8.24
N LYS A 230 -0.13 -5.23 7.73
CA LYS A 230 0.52 -5.99 6.67
C LYS A 230 1.47 -7.02 7.27
N ARG A 231 1.60 -8.15 6.58
CA ARG A 231 2.62 -9.16 6.82
C ARG A 231 3.28 -9.43 5.48
N ASP A 232 4.57 -9.19 5.40
CA ASP A 232 5.33 -9.52 4.19
C ASP A 232 5.61 -11.03 4.18
N GLU A 233 5.71 -11.59 2.98
CA GLU A 233 6.10 -12.98 2.79
C GLU A 233 7.55 -13.15 3.23
N VAL A 234 7.80 -14.17 4.05
CA VAL A 234 9.15 -14.58 4.35
C VAL A 234 9.74 -15.17 3.06
N PRO A 235 10.93 -14.75 2.63
CA PRO A 235 11.59 -15.36 1.48
C PRO A 235 11.62 -16.88 1.70
N PRO A 236 11.22 -17.69 0.70
CA PRO A 236 11.33 -19.13 0.85
C PRO A 236 12.79 -19.47 1.15
N PRO A 237 13.07 -20.46 2.03
CA PRO A 237 14.44 -20.89 2.24
C PRO A 237 15.05 -21.30 0.91
N ASP A 238 16.34 -21.02 0.70
CA ASP A 238 17.01 -21.38 -0.55
C ASP A 238 17.00 -22.90 -0.68
N GLN A 239 16.17 -23.41 -1.58
CA GLN A 239 16.02 -24.85 -1.81
C GLN A 239 17.36 -25.48 -2.18
N LYS A 240 18.28 -24.74 -2.82
CA LYS A 240 19.62 -25.25 -3.13
C LYS A 240 20.46 -25.42 -1.86
N GLU A 241 20.36 -24.48 -0.93
CA GLU A 241 21.04 -24.57 0.35
C GLU A 241 20.52 -25.76 1.17
N LEU A 242 19.21 -25.96 1.24
CA LEU A 242 18.61 -27.12 1.90
C LEU A 242 19.03 -28.45 1.25
N ILE A 243 19.05 -28.52 -0.09
CA ILE A 243 19.54 -29.71 -0.81
C ILE A 243 21.01 -29.99 -0.50
N HIS A 244 21.86 -28.95 -0.44
CA HIS A 244 23.26 -29.09 -0.06
C HIS A 244 23.42 -29.58 1.38
N GLN A 245 22.65 -29.03 2.32
CA GLN A 245 22.64 -29.46 3.73
C GLN A 245 22.23 -30.93 3.86
N ILE A 246 21.18 -31.38 3.16
CA ILE A 246 20.79 -32.80 3.13
C ILE A 246 21.93 -33.65 2.56
N ALA A 247 22.52 -33.26 1.42
CA ALA A 247 23.57 -34.04 0.78
C ALA A 247 24.80 -34.19 1.67
N ASP A 248 25.19 -33.14 2.40
CA ASP A 248 26.33 -33.19 3.31
C ASP A 248 26.01 -34.02 4.56
N LYS A 249 24.79 -33.92 5.09
CA LYS A 249 24.34 -34.73 6.24
C LYS A 249 24.19 -36.22 5.89
N ILE A 250 23.75 -36.57 4.68
CA ILE A 250 23.74 -37.96 4.19
C ILE A 250 25.17 -38.50 4.08
N ARG A 251 26.10 -37.73 3.51
CA ARG A 251 27.52 -38.15 3.44
C ARG A 251 28.11 -38.37 4.83
N GLU A 252 27.80 -37.48 5.78
CA GLU A 252 28.24 -37.62 7.17
C GLU A 252 27.62 -38.86 7.83
N TYR A 253 26.34 -39.12 7.59
CA TYR A 253 25.65 -40.33 8.05
C TYR A 253 26.31 -41.60 7.52
N ASP A 254 26.55 -41.68 6.21
CA ASP A 254 27.19 -42.83 5.55
C ASP A 254 28.61 -43.05 6.10
N GLN A 255 29.37 -41.98 6.32
CA GLN A 255 30.70 -42.05 6.93
C GLN A 255 30.65 -42.63 8.34
N VAL A 256 29.72 -42.17 9.19
CA VAL A 256 29.56 -42.70 10.55
C VAL A 256 29.03 -44.14 10.55
N GLU A 257 28.24 -44.52 9.55
CA GLU A 257 27.75 -45.89 9.40
C GLU A 257 28.87 -46.88 9.02
N MET A 258 29.84 -46.44 8.20
CA MET A 258 30.99 -47.27 7.83
C MET A 258 32.04 -47.41 8.94
N LEU A 259 31.99 -46.56 9.98
CA LEU A 259 32.91 -46.62 11.11
C LEU A 259 32.52 -47.72 12.09
N SER A 260 33.52 -48.50 12.55
CA SER A 260 33.35 -49.45 13.66
C SER A 260 33.23 -48.75 15.01
N GLU A 261 33.98 -47.67 15.24
CA GLU A 261 33.87 -46.81 16.41
C GLU A 261 34.00 -45.32 16.03
N VAL A 262 33.29 -44.45 16.76
CA VAL A 262 33.36 -43.00 16.58
C VAL A 262 34.72 -42.50 17.07
N ASN A 263 35.41 -41.73 16.23
CA ASN A 263 36.70 -41.15 16.57
C ASN A 263 36.59 -40.12 17.73
N PRO A 264 37.69 -39.83 18.45
CA PRO A 264 37.66 -38.91 19.60
C PRO A 264 37.23 -37.48 19.25
N GLU A 265 37.52 -37.01 18.03
CA GLU A 265 37.17 -35.66 17.56
C GLU A 265 35.65 -35.51 17.35
N MET A 266 35.00 -36.49 16.73
CA MET A 266 33.55 -36.52 16.56
C MET A 266 32.84 -36.68 17.90
N ARG A 267 33.38 -37.49 18.83
CA ARG A 267 32.82 -37.58 20.20
C ARG A 267 32.83 -36.22 20.89
N GLN A 268 33.90 -35.43 20.74
CA GLN A 268 33.93 -34.08 21.31
C GLN A 268 32.96 -33.12 20.62
N ARG A 269 32.80 -33.20 19.30
CA ARG A 269 31.88 -32.35 18.54
C ARG A 269 30.43 -32.60 18.94
N TYR A 270 29.99 -33.85 18.83
CA TYR A 270 28.62 -34.24 19.14
C TYR A 270 28.32 -34.19 20.65
N ALA A 271 29.32 -34.24 21.54
CA ALA A 271 29.14 -33.98 22.97
C ALA A 271 28.67 -32.56 23.25
N ARG A 272 29.17 -31.59 22.48
CA ARG A 272 28.76 -30.19 22.59
C ARG A 272 27.36 -29.99 22.01
N GLU A 273 27.08 -30.59 20.86
CA GLU A 273 25.80 -30.46 20.15
C GLU A 273 24.67 -31.16 20.90
N MET A 274 24.90 -32.33 21.50
CA MET A 274 23.89 -33.09 22.25
C MET A 274 23.88 -32.78 23.76
N HIS A 275 24.73 -31.89 24.25
CA HIS A 275 24.91 -31.60 25.68
C HIS A 275 25.20 -32.85 26.56
N LEU A 276 25.99 -33.78 26.04
CA LEU A 276 26.39 -35.03 26.71
C LEU A 276 27.89 -35.06 27.01
N THR A 277 28.32 -35.90 27.95
CA THR A 277 29.75 -36.13 28.20
C THR A 277 30.35 -37.01 27.09
N PRO A 278 31.57 -36.72 26.59
CA PRO A 278 32.17 -37.42 25.44
C PRO A 278 32.25 -38.96 25.59
N ASP A 279 32.40 -39.45 26.81
CA ASP A 279 32.50 -40.88 27.13
C ASP A 279 31.17 -41.64 26.96
N LYS A 280 30.04 -40.91 26.86
CA LYS A 280 28.69 -41.48 26.66
C LYS A 280 28.24 -41.47 25.20
N ILE A 281 29.08 -40.97 24.30
CA ILE A 281 28.74 -40.90 22.88
C ILE A 281 29.18 -42.18 22.19
N GLU A 282 28.18 -42.98 21.87
CA GLU A 282 28.30 -44.17 21.04
C GLU A 282 27.91 -43.83 19.61
N ARG A 283 28.34 -44.66 18.67
CA ARG A 283 27.98 -44.55 17.24
C ARG A 283 26.48 -44.42 17.03
N LYS A 284 25.70 -45.17 17.79
CA LYS A 284 24.23 -45.14 17.72
C LYS A 284 23.66 -43.75 18.02
N HIS A 285 24.18 -43.06 19.04
CA HIS A 285 23.72 -41.71 19.40
C HIS A 285 24.02 -40.69 18.30
N VAL A 286 25.16 -40.82 17.62
CA VAL A 286 25.52 -39.94 16.49
C VAL A 286 24.59 -40.18 15.30
N LEU A 287 24.32 -41.45 14.96
CA LEU A 287 23.41 -41.79 13.87
C LEU A 287 21.96 -41.35 14.14
N GLU A 288 21.47 -41.50 15.37
CA GLU A 288 20.14 -41.03 15.77
C GLU A 288 20.03 -39.51 15.70
N HIS A 289 21.07 -38.78 16.09
CA HIS A 289 21.11 -37.33 15.99
C HIS A 289 21.10 -36.86 14.53
N LEU A 290 21.92 -37.46 13.67
CA LEU A 290 21.95 -37.15 12.24
C LEU A 290 20.61 -37.49 11.55
N GLN A 291 19.94 -38.58 11.94
CA GLN A 291 18.59 -38.89 11.46
C GLN A 291 17.57 -37.84 11.89
N ALA A 292 17.66 -37.35 13.12
CA ALA A 292 16.77 -36.30 13.61
C ALA A 292 16.98 -34.98 12.83
N GLU A 293 18.23 -34.58 12.58
CA GLU A 293 18.55 -33.40 11.77
C GLU A 293 18.08 -33.56 10.33
N LEU A 294 18.30 -34.72 9.69
CA LEU A 294 17.81 -34.99 8.34
C LEU A 294 16.28 -34.89 8.25
N LEU A 295 15.56 -35.41 9.25
CA LEU A 295 14.10 -35.30 9.33
C LEU A 295 13.63 -33.84 9.54
N GLU A 296 14.39 -33.02 10.26
CA GLU A 296 14.08 -31.59 10.39
C GLU A 296 14.29 -30.85 9.07
N ILE A 297 15.40 -31.08 8.37
CA ILE A 297 15.66 -30.46 7.06
C ILE A 297 14.63 -30.93 6.03
N GLU A 298 14.23 -32.21 6.04
CA GLU A 298 13.16 -32.72 5.17
C GLU A 298 11.82 -32.06 5.48
N ARG A 299 11.47 -31.86 6.76
CA ARG A 299 10.27 -31.12 7.16
C ARG A 299 10.33 -29.66 6.71
N GLU A 300 11.49 -29.01 6.79
CA GLU A 300 11.68 -27.65 6.30
C GLU A 300 11.54 -27.58 4.77
N MET A 301 12.08 -28.56 4.04
CA MET A 301 11.86 -28.69 2.59
C MET A 301 10.40 -28.92 2.24
N LEU A 302 9.67 -29.76 2.99
CA LEU A 302 8.24 -29.99 2.76
C LEU A 302 7.42 -28.73 3.06
N ARG A 303 7.71 -28.00 4.13
CA ARG A 303 7.10 -26.68 4.39
C ARG A 303 7.41 -25.67 3.30
N ALA A 304 8.64 -25.69 2.78
CA ALA A 304 9.05 -24.88 1.63
C ALA A 304 8.41 -25.35 0.31
N ALA A 305 7.93 -26.58 0.21
CA ALA A 305 7.23 -27.10 -0.97
C ALA A 305 5.71 -26.85 -0.90
N ASP A 306 5.11 -26.91 0.29
CA ASP A 306 3.67 -26.79 0.50
C ASP A 306 3.15 -25.34 0.42
N HIS A 307 4.02 -24.33 0.48
CA HIS A 307 3.74 -22.91 0.23
C HIS A 307 2.30 -22.41 0.50
N GLU A 308 1.78 -22.67 1.71
CA GLU A 308 1.09 -21.59 2.41
C GLU A 308 2.19 -20.61 2.82
N ARG A 309 2.36 -19.55 2.02
CA ARG A 309 3.42 -18.55 2.16
C ARG A 309 3.58 -18.14 3.62
N GLU A 310 4.72 -18.48 4.22
CA GLU A 310 4.96 -18.13 5.62
C GLU A 310 5.00 -16.60 5.72
N LEU A 311 4.12 -16.06 6.56
CA LEU A 311 3.96 -14.63 6.71
C LEU A 311 4.79 -14.14 7.89
N GLY A 312 5.57 -13.08 7.69
CA GLY A 312 6.40 -12.47 8.71
C GLY A 312 5.61 -11.79 9.84
N ALA A 313 6.35 -11.13 10.72
CA ALA A 313 5.76 -10.37 11.82
C ALA A 313 4.81 -9.27 11.30
N PRO A 314 3.62 -9.10 11.92
CA PRO A 314 2.70 -8.04 11.52
C PRO A 314 3.28 -6.67 11.85
N TYR A 315 3.06 -5.70 10.96
CA TYR A 315 3.45 -4.31 11.18
C TYR A 315 2.37 -3.35 10.66
N ASN A 316 2.36 -2.12 11.17
CA ASN A 316 1.46 -1.06 10.71
C ASN A 316 1.96 -0.52 9.36
N TYR A 317 1.24 -0.81 8.28
CA TYR A 317 1.64 -0.44 6.93
C TYR A 317 1.75 1.08 6.74
N LYS A 318 0.84 1.84 7.35
CA LYS A 318 0.82 3.30 7.24
C LYS A 318 1.95 3.97 8.06
N GLU A 319 2.48 3.31 9.09
CA GLU A 319 3.70 3.75 9.77
C GLU A 319 4.93 3.53 8.89
N ARG A 320 5.00 2.40 8.17
CA ARG A 320 6.09 2.15 7.21
C ARG A 320 6.11 3.19 6.08
N GLN A 321 4.95 3.64 5.62
CA GLN A 321 4.83 4.73 4.64
C GLN A 321 5.35 6.07 5.21
N LEU A 322 5.12 6.37 6.49
CA LEU A 322 5.73 7.54 7.14
C LEU A 322 7.26 7.46 7.13
N VAL A 323 7.81 6.29 7.44
CA VAL A 323 9.27 6.05 7.37
C VAL A 323 9.80 6.24 5.95
N GLN A 324 9.04 5.87 4.91
CA GLN A 324 9.41 6.12 3.52
C GLN A 324 9.39 7.62 3.19
N MET A 325 8.38 8.36 3.63
CA MET A 325 8.32 9.83 3.49
C MET A 325 9.54 10.50 4.15
N ASP A 326 9.92 10.04 5.35
CA ASP A 326 11.09 10.53 6.08
C ASP A 326 12.41 10.28 5.35
N ARG A 327 12.49 9.22 4.54
CA ARG A 327 13.67 8.95 3.69
C ARG A 327 13.72 9.83 2.44
N MET A 328 12.56 10.18 1.87
CA MET A 328 12.48 10.97 0.63
C MET A 328 12.64 12.49 0.86
N LEU A 329 12.19 13.00 2.01
CA LEU A 329 12.25 14.43 2.34
C LEU A 329 13.68 15.03 2.30
N PRO A 330 14.72 14.39 2.85
CA PRO A 330 16.09 14.91 2.79
C PRO A 330 16.59 15.06 1.34
N THR A 331 16.26 14.11 0.45
CA THR A 331 16.66 14.19 -0.96
C THR A 331 15.98 15.35 -1.68
N ALA A 332 14.73 15.66 -1.33
CA ALA A 332 14.03 16.84 -1.82
C ALA A 332 14.65 18.15 -1.26
N GLN A 333 15.03 18.17 0.02
CA GLN A 333 15.66 19.33 0.67
C GLN A 333 17.04 19.66 0.08
N GLN A 334 17.83 18.66 -0.32
CA GLN A 334 19.12 18.86 -0.98
C GLN A 334 19.03 19.65 -2.30
N MET A 335 17.85 19.70 -2.93
CA MET A 335 17.61 20.52 -4.12
C MET A 335 17.56 22.03 -3.82
N ILE A 336 17.28 22.42 -2.57
CA ILE A 336 17.30 23.82 -2.13
C ILE A 336 18.74 24.28 -1.88
N ASP A 337 19.58 23.41 -1.32
CA ASP A 337 20.91 23.79 -0.83
C ASP A 337 21.99 23.83 -1.93
N GLY A 338 21.60 23.80 -3.22
CA GLY A 338 22.54 23.80 -4.35
C GLY A 338 23.39 22.53 -4.49
N GLY A 339 23.10 21.50 -3.70
CA GLY A 339 23.81 20.23 -3.74
C GLY A 339 23.48 19.45 -5.01
N ARG A 340 24.49 19.17 -5.85
CA ARG A 340 24.41 18.06 -6.81
C ARG A 340 24.17 16.78 -6.00
N ALA A 341 22.91 16.37 -5.85
CA ALA A 341 22.59 15.08 -5.27
C ALA A 341 23.19 13.97 -6.16
N THR A 342 24.28 13.38 -5.69
CA THR A 342 24.88 12.16 -6.23
C THR A 342 24.01 10.98 -5.83
N GLY A 343 22.99 10.71 -6.64
CA GLY A 343 22.15 9.52 -6.48
C GLY A 343 20.86 9.61 -7.31
N PRO A 344 20.46 8.52 -7.99
CA PRO A 344 19.09 8.39 -8.45
C PRO A 344 18.15 8.46 -7.25
N MET A 345 17.02 9.17 -7.40
CA MET A 345 15.91 9.00 -6.46
C MET A 345 15.39 7.59 -6.70
N GLU A 346 15.90 6.61 -5.95
CA GLU A 346 15.34 5.25 -5.97
C GLU A 346 13.93 5.32 -5.40
N GLY A 347 13.00 5.24 -6.33
CA GLY A 347 11.59 5.54 -6.17
C GLY A 347 11.09 5.78 -7.58
N GLU A 348 11.08 4.71 -8.39
CA GLU A 348 10.30 4.69 -9.62
C GLU A 348 8.86 5.02 -9.24
N ALA A 349 8.52 6.30 -9.31
CA ALA A 349 7.17 6.71 -9.60
C ALA A 349 6.85 6.01 -10.92
N LYS A 350 6.02 4.96 -10.87
CA LYS A 350 5.36 4.42 -12.04
C LYS A 350 4.53 5.56 -12.64
N LEU A 351 5.17 6.36 -13.49
CA LEU A 351 4.48 7.15 -14.49
C LEU A 351 3.66 6.15 -15.32
N PRO A 352 2.34 6.32 -15.44
CA PRO A 352 1.56 5.43 -16.28
C PRO A 352 2.10 5.53 -17.70
N ALA A 353 2.56 4.40 -18.24
CA ALA A 353 2.93 4.26 -19.63
C ALA A 353 1.78 4.77 -20.51
N GLU A 354 2.12 5.60 -21.49
CA GLU A 354 1.17 6.07 -22.49
C GLU A 354 0.43 4.86 -23.10
N ALA A 355 -0.89 4.90 -23.03
CA ALA A 355 -1.76 3.89 -23.57
C ALA A 355 -1.50 3.72 -25.08
N GLY A 356 -0.97 2.55 -25.44
CA GLY A 356 -0.96 2.07 -26.81
C GLY A 356 -2.40 1.90 -27.30
N GLN A 357 -2.66 2.46 -28.48
CA GLN A 357 -3.91 2.36 -29.22
C GLN A 357 -4.30 0.89 -29.44
N PRO A 358 -5.59 0.52 -29.36
CA PRO A 358 -6.04 -0.82 -29.71
C PRO A 358 -6.07 -0.98 -31.24
N ALA A 359 -5.65 -2.16 -31.69
CA ALA A 359 -6.06 -2.71 -32.98
C ALA A 359 -7.47 -3.31 -32.86
#